data_AF-A0A1V5WRL4-F1
#
_entry.id   AF-A0A1V5WRL4-F1
#
_cell.length_a   1.000
_cell.length_b   1.000
_cell.length_c   1.000
_cell.angle_alpha   90.00
_cell.angle_beta   90.00
_cell.angle_gamma   90.00
#
_symmetry.space_group_name_H-M   'P 1'
#
loop_
_entity.id
_entity.type
_entity.pdbx_description
1 polymer ?
#
loop_
_entity_poly.entity_id
_entity_poly.type
_entity_poly.pdbx_seq_one_letter_code
_entity_poly.pdbx_strand_id
1 'polypeptide(L)'
;MSSLQIELFKERNRSLPAQEKAIIPLDLHQDTIVSSRQHHSLENALDTIFVEPKEETRLARARRILGNIATEMNDDELISSLAQFQHLLESWFDDYEKLIFKGKTLNQILNGG
;
A
#
# COMPACT_ATOMS: atom_id res chain seq x y z
N MET A 1 52.86 -0.82 15.00
CA MET A 1 52.33 -1.90 14.13
C MET A 1 51.46 -1.28 13.03
N SER A 2 52.07 -0.58 12.07
CA SER A 2 51.35 0.02 10.93
C SER A 2 52.37 0.39 9.85
N SER A 3 52.74 -0.54 8.97
CA SER A 3 53.60 -0.29 7.78
C SER A 3 53.63 -1.47 6.79
N LEU A 4 52.61 -2.33 6.74
CA LEU A 4 52.59 -3.50 5.83
C LEU A 4 51.38 -3.56 4.90
N GLN A 5 50.63 -2.46 4.74
CA GLN A 5 49.49 -2.40 3.80
C GLN A 5 49.67 -1.43 2.63
N ILE A 6 50.83 -0.79 2.49
CA ILE A 6 51.07 0.18 1.40
C ILE A 6 51.89 -0.43 0.24
N GLU A 7 52.50 -1.60 0.40
CA GLU A 7 53.27 -2.26 -0.67
C GLU A 7 52.45 -3.13 -1.63
N LEU A 8 51.19 -3.45 -1.31
CA LEU A 8 50.36 -4.32 -2.17
C LEU A 8 49.60 -3.59 -3.29
N PHE A 9 49.68 -2.26 -3.36
CA PHE A 9 48.97 -1.47 -4.36
C PHE A 9 49.85 -0.93 -5.49
N LYS A 10 51.16 -1.20 -5.47
CA LYS A 10 52.12 -0.67 -6.45
C LYS A 10 52.46 -1.60 -7.63
N GLU A 11 52.00 -2.86 -7.61
CA GLU A 11 52.36 -3.84 -8.64
C GLU A 11 51.28 -4.12 -9.69
N ARG A 12 50.09 -3.52 -9.57
CA ARG A 12 49.04 -3.60 -10.62
C ARG A 12 49.16 -2.50 -11.67
N ASN A 13 50.38 -2.07 -12.00
CA ASN A 13 50.68 -1.09 -13.04
C ASN A 13 51.87 -1.54 -13.90
N ARG A 14 51.76 -2.75 -14.47
CA ARG A 14 52.59 -3.16 -15.61
C ARG A 14 51.74 -3.87 -16.65
N SER A 15 52.04 -3.55 -17.90
CA SER A 15 51.53 -4.06 -19.19
C SER A 15 50.16 -3.57 -19.68
N LEU A 16 50.18 -2.43 -20.38
CA LEU A 16 49.35 -2.18 -21.56
C LEU A 16 50.31 -1.79 -22.70
N PRO A 17 50.39 -2.53 -23.82
CA PRO A 17 51.06 -2.03 -25.02
C PRO A 17 50.16 -1.03 -25.75
N ALA A 18 50.80 0.02 -26.26
CA ALA A 18 50.22 1.13 -26.99
C ALA A 18 49.75 0.74 -28.40
N GLN A 19 48.60 1.28 -28.81
CA GLN A 19 48.17 1.54 -30.21
C GLN A 19 47.28 2.80 -30.13
N GLU A 20 47.82 4.00 -30.29
CA GLU A 20 47.97 4.75 -31.56
C GLU A 20 46.71 5.55 -31.95
N LYS A 21 46.91 6.87 -32.14
CA LYS A 21 45.89 7.90 -32.35
C LYS A 21 45.10 7.69 -33.65
N ALA A 22 43.78 7.78 -33.57
CA ALA A 22 42.95 8.23 -34.69
C ALA A 22 41.74 9.03 -34.18
N ILE A 23 41.81 10.35 -34.40
CA ILE A 23 40.74 11.31 -34.73
C ILE A 23 39.31 10.91 -34.32
N ILE A 24 38.73 11.69 -33.40
CA ILE A 24 37.31 11.69 -33.03
C ILE A 24 36.47 12.21 -34.21
N PRO A 25 35.44 11.50 -34.71
CA PRO A 25 34.27 12.12 -35.26
C PRO A 25 33.26 12.30 -34.11
N LEU A 26 32.94 13.56 -33.82
CA LEU A 26 31.85 13.97 -32.97
C LEU A 26 30.56 13.53 -33.69
N ASP A 27 30.03 12.36 -33.37
CA ASP A 27 28.67 12.00 -33.75
C ASP A 27 27.82 11.74 -32.51
N LEU A 28 26.75 12.51 -32.47
CA LEU A 28 25.77 12.67 -31.42
C LEU A 28 24.78 11.49 -31.53
N HIS A 29 24.15 11.11 -30.41
CA HIS A 29 23.04 10.13 -30.28
C HIS A 29 23.43 8.70 -29.88
N GLN A 30 23.64 8.49 -28.58
CA GLN A 30 23.39 7.18 -27.98
C GLN A 30 22.80 7.26 -26.56
N ASP A 31 21.84 8.17 -26.34
CA ASP A 31 21.17 8.34 -25.04
C ASP A 31 19.79 7.67 -24.93
N THR A 32 19.41 6.76 -25.83
CA THR A 32 18.02 6.24 -25.84
C THR A 32 17.86 4.77 -25.39
N ILE A 33 18.94 4.02 -25.13
CA ILE A 33 18.80 2.57 -24.81
C ILE A 33 18.92 2.23 -23.31
N VAL A 34 19.41 3.15 -22.47
CA VAL A 34 19.54 2.89 -21.02
C VAL A 34 18.25 3.19 -20.23
N SER A 35 17.37 4.03 -20.78
CA SER A 35 16.18 4.52 -20.08
C SER A 35 15.10 3.46 -19.86
N SER A 36 14.79 2.62 -20.86
CA SER A 36 13.64 1.68 -20.77
C SER A 36 13.80 0.58 -19.72
N ARG A 37 15.03 0.17 -19.39
CA ARG A 37 15.30 -0.90 -18.41
C ARG A 37 15.14 -0.43 -16.96
N GLN A 38 15.36 0.87 -16.71
CA GLN A 38 15.22 1.49 -15.40
C GLN A 38 13.74 1.73 -15.05
N HIS A 39 12.93 2.07 -16.06
CA HIS A 39 11.49 2.25 -15.88
C HIS A 39 10.81 0.95 -15.44
N HIS A 40 11.12 -0.19 -16.07
CA HIS A 40 10.56 -1.47 -15.64
C HIS A 40 10.99 -1.91 -14.23
N SER A 41 12.22 -1.59 -13.82
CA SER A 41 12.67 -1.89 -12.45
C SER A 41 11.93 -1.05 -11.41
N LEU A 42 11.60 0.20 -11.75
CA LEU A 42 10.87 1.10 -10.88
C LEU A 42 9.38 0.74 -10.85
N GLU A 43 8.77 0.44 -12.00
CA GLU A 43 7.39 -0.08 -12.11
C GLU A 43 7.21 -1.34 -11.28
N ASN A 44 8.11 -2.32 -11.41
CA ASN A 44 8.07 -3.55 -10.60
C ASN A 44 8.23 -3.27 -9.10
N ALA A 45 9.07 -2.30 -8.72
CA ALA A 45 9.23 -1.88 -7.33
C ALA A 45 7.97 -1.16 -6.80
N LEU A 46 7.35 -0.32 -7.64
CA LEU A 46 6.10 0.35 -7.31
C LEU A 46 4.94 -0.64 -7.18
N ASP A 47 4.80 -1.62 -8.06
CA ASP A 47 3.77 -2.67 -7.96
C ASP A 47 3.97 -3.55 -6.70
N THR A 48 5.22 -3.71 -6.26
CA THR A 48 5.53 -4.43 -5.02
C THR A 48 5.18 -3.60 -3.77
N ILE A 49 5.34 -2.27 -3.83
CA ILE A 49 5.06 -1.35 -2.71
C ILE A 49 3.57 -1.00 -2.64
N PHE A 50 2.94 -0.84 -3.80
CA PHE A 50 1.55 -0.48 -4.00
C PHE A 50 0.79 -1.69 -4.54
N VAL A 51 0.78 -2.78 -3.75
CA VAL A 51 -0.23 -3.81 -3.91
C VAL A 51 -1.57 -3.09 -3.72
N GLU A 52 -2.36 -2.99 -4.80
CA GLU A 52 -3.71 -2.43 -4.74
C GLU A 52 -4.40 -3.00 -3.49
N PRO A 53 -4.83 -2.16 -2.54
CA PRO A 53 -5.43 -2.66 -1.32
C PRO A 53 -6.70 -3.40 -1.73
N LYS A 54 -6.61 -4.73 -1.71
CA LYS A 54 -7.77 -5.61 -1.87
C LYS A 54 -8.81 -5.11 -0.89
N GLU A 55 -9.94 -4.62 -1.40
CA GLU A 55 -10.98 -4.01 -0.57
C GLU A 55 -11.25 -4.91 0.64
N GLU A 56 -11.07 -4.37 1.85
CA GLU A 56 -11.32 -5.11 3.08
C GLU A 56 -12.81 -5.49 3.09
N THR A 57 -13.11 -6.79 3.03
CA THR A 57 -14.50 -7.23 3.06
C THR A 57 -15.13 -6.82 4.39
N ARG A 58 -16.44 -6.54 4.38
CA ARG A 58 -17.18 -6.15 5.60
C ARG A 58 -16.98 -7.16 6.74
N LEU A 59 -16.87 -8.45 6.42
CA LEU A 59 -16.56 -9.53 7.36
C LEU A 59 -15.14 -9.43 7.92
N ALA A 60 -14.13 -9.23 7.06
CA ALA A 60 -12.74 -9.06 7.50
C ALA A 60 -12.61 -7.85 8.43
N ARG A 61 -13.25 -6.73 8.08
CA ARG A 61 -13.32 -5.55 8.94
C ARG A 61 -13.98 -5.84 10.28
N ALA A 62 -15.13 -6.53 10.27
CA ALA A 62 -15.84 -6.87 11.50
C ALA A 62 -15.01 -7.76 12.42
N ARG A 63 -14.36 -8.80 11.87
CA ARG A 63 -13.43 -9.67 12.62
C ARG A 63 -12.27 -8.88 13.22
N ARG A 64 -11.70 -7.92 12.48
CA ARG A 64 -10.63 -7.05 12.98
C ARG A 64 -11.08 -6.15 14.14
N ILE A 65 -12.28 -5.58 14.07
CA ILE A 65 -12.82 -4.68 15.11
C ILE A 65 -13.21 -5.46 16.37
N LEU A 66 -13.93 -6.58 16.21
CA LEU A 66 -14.39 -7.40 17.32
C LEU A 66 -13.26 -8.21 17.97
N GLY A 67 -12.15 -8.42 17.25
CA GLY A 67 -10.97 -9.10 17.73
C GLY A 67 -11.29 -10.53 18.19
N ASN A 68 -10.87 -10.86 19.42
CA ASN A 68 -11.00 -12.20 19.98
C ASN A 68 -12.46 -12.68 20.05
N ILE A 69 -13.43 -11.78 20.20
CA ILE A 69 -14.86 -12.14 20.27
C ILE A 69 -15.30 -12.80 18.95
N ALA A 70 -14.81 -12.32 17.82
CA ALA A 70 -15.15 -12.86 16.50
C ALA A 70 -14.34 -14.11 16.13
N THR A 71 -13.33 -14.50 16.90
CA THR A 71 -12.53 -15.71 16.60
C THR A 71 -13.27 -17.00 16.90
N GLU A 72 -14.24 -16.96 17.82
CA GLU A 72 -15.09 -18.09 18.18
C GLU A 72 -16.32 -18.24 17.27
N MET A 73 -16.58 -17.25 16.42
CA MET A 73 -17.76 -17.19 15.56
C MET A 73 -17.43 -17.64 14.13
N ASN A 74 -18.31 -18.44 13.53
CA ASN A 74 -18.26 -18.67 12.10
C ASN A 74 -18.78 -17.42 11.34
N ASP A 75 -18.56 -17.38 10.02
CA ASP A 75 -18.94 -16.20 9.21
C ASP A 75 -20.45 -15.95 9.20
N ASP A 76 -21.27 -17.00 9.18
CA ASP A 76 -22.74 -16.87 9.17
C ASP A 76 -23.26 -16.34 10.51
N GLU A 77 -22.72 -16.82 11.63
CA GLU A 77 -22.99 -16.34 12.98
C GLU A 77 -22.58 -14.87 13.14
N LEU A 78 -21.41 -14.52 12.64
CA LEU A 78 -20.92 -13.14 12.68
C LEU A 78 -21.81 -12.21 11.84
N ILE A 79 -22.20 -12.62 10.64
CA ILE A 79 -23.14 -11.84 9.80
C ILE A 79 -24.48 -11.65 10.52
N SER A 80 -25.03 -12.73 11.06
CA SER A 80 -26.31 -12.70 11.76
C SER A 80 -26.25 -11.80 12.99
N SER A 81 -25.19 -11.90 13.78
CA SER A 81 -24.98 -11.05 14.96
C SER A 81 -24.86 -9.58 14.58
N LEU A 82 -24.07 -9.25 13.55
CA LEU A 82 -23.95 -7.87 13.06
C LEU A 82 -25.30 -7.31 12.59
N ALA A 83 -26.13 -8.11 11.92
CA ALA A 83 -27.45 -7.69 11.49
C ALA A 83 -28.37 -7.39 12.68
N GLN A 84 -28.32 -8.23 13.73
CA GLN A 84 -29.10 -8.01 14.94
C GLN A 84 -28.66 -6.74 15.69
N PHE A 85 -27.35 -6.52 15.83
CA PHE A 85 -26.83 -5.28 16.41
C PHE A 85 -27.22 -4.05 15.61
N GLN A 86 -27.16 -4.13 14.28
CA GLN A 86 -27.57 -3.04 13.41
C GLN A 86 -29.05 -2.70 13.63
N HIS A 87 -29.94 -3.70 13.63
CA HIS A 87 -31.36 -3.47 13.91
C HIS A 87 -31.57 -2.85 15.30
N LEU A 88 -30.88 -3.34 16.32
CA LEU A 88 -31.03 -2.81 17.68
C LEU A 88 -30.60 -1.34 17.75
N LEU A 89 -29.49 -0.99 17.12
CA LEU A 89 -28.99 0.38 17.05
C LEU A 89 -29.96 1.29 16.28
N GLU A 90 -30.46 0.85 15.13
CA GLU A 90 -31.45 1.59 14.34
C GLU A 90 -32.72 1.88 15.15
N SER A 91 -33.26 0.85 15.83
CA SER A 91 -34.42 1.02 16.70
C SER A 91 -34.14 1.99 17.85
N TRP A 92 -32.95 1.91 18.44
CA TRP A 92 -32.58 2.79 19.55
C TRP A 92 -32.42 4.24 19.09
N PHE A 93 -31.84 4.46 17.90
CA PHE A 93 -31.77 5.77 17.29
C PHE A 93 -33.16 6.33 16.98
N ASP A 94 -34.05 5.54 16.37
CA ASP A 94 -35.42 5.95 16.10
C ASP A 94 -36.17 6.39 17.37
N ASP A 95 -36.01 5.63 18.47
CA ASP A 95 -36.68 5.95 19.73
C ASP A 95 -36.05 7.17 20.42
N TYR A 96 -34.73 7.33 20.33
CA TYR A 96 -34.05 8.54 20.78
C TYR A 96 -34.49 9.77 19.98
N GLU A 97 -34.60 9.65 18.65
CA GLU A 97 -35.09 10.71 17.79
C GLU A 97 -36.53 11.09 18.13
N LYS A 98 -37.42 10.10 18.30
CA LYS A 98 -38.80 10.34 18.75
C LYS A 98 -38.84 11.05 20.11
N LEU A 99 -37.95 10.72 21.04
CA LEU A 99 -37.87 11.41 22.33
C LEU A 99 -37.53 12.91 22.14
N ILE A 100 -36.55 13.22 21.29
CA ILE A 100 -36.08 14.58 21.05
C ILE A 100 -37.07 15.39 20.19
N PHE A 101 -37.67 14.77 19.17
CA PHE A 101 -38.49 15.41 18.17
C PHE A 101 -40.00 15.19 18.35
N LYS A 102 -40.45 15.07 19.61
CA LYS A 102 -41.88 15.02 19.98
C LYS A 102 -42.67 13.91 19.26
N GLY A 103 -42.07 12.72 19.19
CA GLY A 103 -42.66 11.51 18.64
C GLY A 103 -42.40 11.27 17.15
N LYS A 104 -41.54 12.08 16.50
CA LYS A 104 -41.15 11.89 15.09
C LYS A 104 -39.67 11.49 14.98
N THR A 105 -39.31 10.77 13.93
CA THR A 105 -37.90 10.55 13.57
C THR A 105 -37.36 11.72 12.76
N LEU A 106 -36.05 11.90 12.71
CA LEU A 106 -35.42 12.97 11.93
C LEU A 106 -35.78 12.85 10.44
N ASN A 107 -35.80 11.63 9.93
CA ASN A 107 -36.18 11.34 8.54
C ASN A 107 -37.62 11.81 8.23
N GLN A 108 -38.56 11.64 9.18
CA GLN A 108 -39.92 12.15 9.03
C GLN A 108 -39.97 13.67 9.00
N ILE A 109 -39.14 14.36 9.81
CA ILE A 109 -39.09 15.83 9.82
C ILE A 109 -38.55 16.36 8.49
N LEU A 110 -37.47 15.76 7.98
CA LEU A 110 -36.82 16.20 6.73
C LEU A 110 -37.71 15.98 5.50
N ASN A 111 -38.51 14.92 5.50
CA ASN A 111 -39.42 14.60 4.39
C ASN A 111 -40.79 15.30 4.49
N GLY A 112 -40.97 16.21 5.44
CA GLY A 112 -42.19 17.04 5.55
C GLY A 112 -43.33 16.46 6.39
N GLY A 113 -43.12 15.33 7.08
CA GLY A 113 -44.06 14.74 8.03
C GLY A 113 -45.06 13.77 7.42
#